data_AF-A0A316GE72-F1
#
_entry.id   AF-A0A316GE72-F1
#
_cell.length_a   1.000
_cell.length_b   1.000
_cell.length_c   1.000
_cell.angle_alpha   90.00
_cell.angle_beta   90.00
_cell.angle_gamma   90.00
#
_symmetry.space_group_name_H-M   'P 1'
#
loop_
_entity.id
_entity.type
_entity.pdbx_description
1 polymer ?
#
loop_
_entity_poly.entity_id
_entity_poly.type
_entity_poly.pdbx_seq_one_letter_code
_entity_poly.pdbx_strand_id
1 'polypeptide(L)'
;MGKVLSVASECVPLVKTGGLADVVGALPKAVAAEGWDMRVMVPAYPGVETKLKGRKVIWTSGDLFGGPARVLKGTVEGLTVLLLSAPHLYDRSGGIYSDKGRDHPDNPERFAALSWAAAEIAKGGGSDGWTPDILHAHDWQTGLAPAYLRYGGATGPRSVITIHNVAFQGVAPAAKLAALRLPAAEFTRDGLEYWGNLSTLKAGLVTADRITTVSPTYAEELMRPEFGMGLEGVLQARAGDLDGILNGVDETIWSPATDPDIVPYSERSMKGKATNRSRLLTEFGLGPVEGPLAIVVSRLTEQKGIDLIAGGIDAFAAAGGGLVVLGSGDPALEAAVVSAAARRPERVGVRIGYDESLSHQMFAGGDAVLVPSRFEPCGLTQMYGLRYGTLPLVAATGGLNDTVIGATPATLAAGAATGVSFHPVDATGLAGALRHLLRLYADRKTWNAMIRRAMRSDVSWVGPARQYAEIYRSLST
;
A
#
# COMPACT_ATOMS: atom_id res chain seq x y z
N MET A 1 21.76 18.45 -0.96
CA MET A 1 20.58 17.68 -0.53
C MET A 1 19.47 18.04 -1.50
N GLY A 2 18.96 17.07 -2.25
CA GLY A 2 17.84 17.32 -3.16
C GLY A 2 16.54 17.52 -2.36
N LYS A 3 15.53 18.12 -2.96
CA LYS A 3 14.26 18.47 -2.31
C LYS A 3 13.08 17.87 -3.07
N VAL A 4 12.19 17.18 -2.35
CA VAL A 4 10.99 16.58 -2.93
C VAL A 4 9.75 17.13 -2.25
N LEU A 5 8.80 17.62 -3.05
CA LEU A 5 7.44 17.85 -2.59
C LEU A 5 6.62 16.60 -2.90
N SER A 6 6.39 15.77 -1.89
CA SER A 6 5.46 14.64 -1.98
C SER A 6 4.04 15.17 -1.76
N VAL A 7 3.09 14.74 -2.58
CA VAL A 7 1.68 15.17 -2.50
C VAL A 7 0.81 13.94 -2.49
N ALA A 8 -0.09 13.86 -1.51
CA ALA A 8 -1.00 12.75 -1.33
C ALA A 8 -2.32 13.21 -0.71
N SER A 9 -3.35 12.39 -0.85
CA SER A 9 -4.60 12.57 -0.11
C SER A 9 -4.54 12.07 1.32
N GLU A 10 -3.58 11.22 1.69
CA GLU A 10 -3.47 10.65 3.02
C GLU A 10 -2.00 10.36 3.41
N CYS A 11 -1.73 10.34 4.71
CA CYS A 11 -0.38 10.18 5.28
C CYS A 11 -0.50 9.82 6.76
N VAL A 12 0.19 8.75 7.20
CA VAL A 12 0.35 8.45 8.63
C VAL A 12 1.31 9.49 9.25
N PRO A 13 1.07 9.97 10.49
CA PRO A 13 -0.02 9.62 11.43
C PRO A 13 -1.24 10.57 11.35
N LEU A 14 -1.39 11.33 10.26
CA LEU A 14 -2.42 12.35 10.12
C LEU A 14 -3.78 11.72 9.81
N VAL A 15 -3.85 10.97 8.71
CA VAL A 15 -5.06 10.34 8.19
C VAL A 15 -4.68 9.11 7.37
N LYS A 16 -5.48 8.04 7.50
CA LYS A 16 -5.24 6.75 6.84
C LYS A 16 -6.58 6.12 6.44
N THR A 17 -6.67 5.69 5.20
CA THR A 17 -7.75 4.82 4.68
C THR A 17 -7.19 3.53 4.07
N GLY A 18 -5.92 3.53 3.66
CA GLY A 18 -5.25 2.35 3.12
C GLY A 18 -3.73 2.43 3.18
N GLY A 19 -3.08 1.52 2.45
CA GLY A 19 -1.61 1.39 2.45
C GLY A 19 -0.86 2.58 1.85
N LEU A 20 -1.52 3.43 1.06
CA LEU A 20 -0.92 4.67 0.54
C LEU A 20 -0.40 5.54 1.68
N ALA A 21 -1.18 5.70 2.75
CA ALA A 21 -0.80 6.55 3.88
C ALA A 21 0.46 6.03 4.60
N ASP A 22 0.67 4.72 4.64
CA ASP A 22 1.86 4.10 5.23
C ASP A 22 3.11 4.41 4.40
N VAL A 23 3.00 4.29 3.08
CA VAL A 23 4.12 4.63 2.15
C VAL A 23 4.47 6.11 2.25
N VAL A 24 3.47 6.99 2.17
CA VAL A 24 3.68 8.44 2.22
C VAL A 24 4.24 8.89 3.58
N GLY A 25 3.87 8.22 4.68
CA GLY A 25 4.41 8.51 6.01
C GLY A 25 5.84 8.01 6.21
N ALA A 26 6.20 6.87 5.63
CA ALA A 26 7.50 6.22 5.85
C ALA A 26 8.60 6.69 4.89
N LEU A 27 8.25 6.91 3.61
CA LEU A 27 9.21 7.25 2.56
C LEU A 27 10.07 8.49 2.88
N PRO A 28 9.56 9.60 3.47
CA PRO A 28 10.34 10.79 3.77
C PRO A 28 11.55 10.51 4.66
N LYS A 29 11.36 9.72 5.74
CA LYS A 29 12.44 9.32 6.64
C LYS A 29 13.45 8.43 5.91
N ALA A 30 12.97 7.54 5.04
CA ALA A 30 13.82 6.61 4.33
C ALA A 30 14.73 7.30 3.30
N VAL A 31 14.19 8.20 2.47
CA VAL A 31 14.97 8.92 1.45
C VAL A 31 15.86 10.02 2.03
N ALA A 32 15.61 10.47 3.27
CA ALA A 32 16.51 11.37 3.98
C ALA A 32 17.91 10.76 4.16
N ALA A 33 17.99 9.44 4.39
CA ALA A 33 19.27 8.72 4.46
C ALA A 33 20.02 8.70 3.12
N GLU A 34 19.31 8.94 2.01
CA GLU A 34 19.84 8.99 0.64
C GLU A 34 20.09 10.43 0.14
N GLY A 35 19.99 11.42 1.03
CA GLY A 35 20.30 12.83 0.75
C GLY A 35 19.16 13.64 0.14
N TRP A 36 17.91 13.25 0.43
CA TRP A 36 16.69 13.94 -0.04
C TRP A 36 15.83 14.50 1.10
N ASP A 37 15.57 15.81 1.06
CA ASP A 37 14.63 16.52 1.92
C ASP A 37 13.21 16.38 1.36
N MET A 38 12.39 15.50 1.92
CA MET A 38 11.01 15.32 1.47
C MET A 38 10.02 16.02 2.41
N ARG A 39 9.19 16.90 1.85
CA ARG A 39 8.03 17.49 2.52
C ARG A 39 6.76 16.88 1.96
N VAL A 40 5.84 16.49 2.85
CA VAL A 40 4.57 15.87 2.45
C VAL A 40 3.44 16.89 2.52
N MET A 41 2.74 17.07 1.41
CA MET A 41 1.55 17.91 1.32
C MET A 41 0.28 17.06 1.28
N VAL A 42 -0.64 17.34 2.20
CA VAL A 42 -1.96 16.70 2.28
C VAL A 42 -3.05 17.73 2.58
N PRO A 43 -4.33 17.44 2.29
CA PRO A 43 -5.42 18.31 2.72
C PRO A 43 -5.54 18.41 4.24
N ALA A 44 -5.92 19.59 4.73
CA ALA A 44 -6.26 19.80 6.13
C ALA A 44 -7.69 19.32 6.42
N TYR A 45 -7.88 18.02 6.50
CA TYR A 45 -9.16 17.43 6.91
C TYR A 45 -9.54 17.81 8.36
N PRO A 46 -10.81 17.65 8.76
CA PRO A 46 -11.26 17.96 10.11
C PRO A 46 -10.35 17.32 11.18
N GLY A 47 -9.87 18.15 12.11
CA GLY A 47 -8.99 17.72 13.22
C GLY A 47 -7.51 17.54 12.87
N VAL A 48 -7.14 17.43 11.59
CA VAL A 48 -5.74 17.17 11.17
C VAL A 48 -4.81 18.33 11.56
N GLU A 49 -5.27 19.58 11.43
CA GLU A 49 -4.46 20.74 11.79
C GLU A 49 -4.00 20.72 13.25
N THR A 50 -4.79 20.13 14.15
CA THR A 50 -4.49 20.10 15.60
C THR A 50 -3.21 19.31 15.91
N LYS A 51 -2.90 18.30 15.08
CA LYS A 51 -1.69 17.46 15.19
C LYS A 51 -0.41 18.21 14.81
N LEU A 52 -0.52 19.29 14.04
CA LEU A 52 0.62 20.00 13.46
C LEU A 52 1.28 20.94 14.49
N LYS A 53 2.59 20.73 14.74
CA LYS A 53 3.42 21.60 15.61
C LYS A 53 4.17 22.65 14.78
N GLY A 54 4.40 23.84 15.37
CA GLY A 54 5.24 24.89 14.77
C GLY A 54 4.68 25.51 13.48
N ARG A 55 3.36 25.73 13.43
CA ARG A 55 2.62 26.11 12.22
C ARG A 55 3.09 27.44 11.64
N LYS A 56 3.39 27.45 10.34
CA LYS A 56 3.69 28.66 9.56
C LYS A 56 2.94 28.64 8.24
N VAL A 57 2.31 29.74 7.86
CA VAL A 57 1.69 29.88 6.54
C VAL A 57 2.81 30.07 5.51
N ILE A 58 2.87 29.20 4.49
CA ILE A 58 3.90 29.27 3.44
C ILE A 58 3.36 29.59 2.04
N TRP A 59 2.05 29.55 1.87
CA TRP A 59 1.36 29.83 0.60
C TRP A 59 -0.10 30.22 0.89
N THR A 60 -0.67 31.10 0.08
CA THR A 60 -2.05 31.55 0.16
C THR A 60 -2.65 31.73 -1.23
N SER A 61 -3.96 31.54 -1.34
CA SER A 61 -4.74 31.91 -2.52
C SER A 61 -6.08 32.49 -2.07
N GLY A 62 -6.52 33.57 -2.73
CA GLY A 62 -7.85 34.15 -2.51
C GLY A 62 -8.97 33.35 -3.19
N ASP A 63 -8.64 32.59 -4.24
CA ASP A 63 -9.57 31.75 -4.99
C ASP A 63 -8.91 30.45 -5.45
N LEU A 64 -9.00 29.43 -4.59
CA LEU A 64 -8.66 28.06 -4.90
C LEU A 64 -9.96 27.25 -5.02
N PHE A 65 -10.45 27.15 -6.26
CA PHE A 65 -11.66 26.39 -6.61
C PHE A 65 -12.88 26.83 -5.78
N GLY A 66 -13.16 28.14 -5.77
CA GLY A 66 -14.39 28.69 -5.19
C GLY A 66 -14.26 29.25 -3.77
N GLY A 67 -13.04 29.40 -3.25
CA GLY A 67 -12.84 29.97 -1.91
C GLY A 67 -11.37 30.16 -1.54
N PRO A 68 -11.10 30.88 -0.44
CA PRO A 68 -9.73 31.13 0.02
C PRO A 68 -9.07 29.86 0.55
N ALA A 69 -7.76 29.76 0.37
CA ALA A 69 -6.97 28.65 0.86
C ALA A 69 -5.58 29.11 1.34
N ARG A 70 -4.97 28.31 2.22
CA ARG A 70 -3.61 28.51 2.69
C ARG A 70 -2.91 27.17 2.92
N VAL A 71 -1.59 27.15 2.80
CA VAL A 71 -0.77 25.99 3.17
C VAL A 71 -0.04 26.27 4.47
N LEU A 72 -0.26 25.41 5.46
CA LEU A 72 0.37 25.45 6.78
C LEU A 72 1.53 24.45 6.81
N LYS A 73 2.76 24.94 6.93
CA LYS A 73 3.94 24.11 7.22
C LYS A 73 4.04 23.85 8.72
N GLY A 74 4.39 22.62 9.09
CA GLY A 74 4.79 22.27 10.44
C GLY A 74 5.37 20.87 10.52
N THR A 75 5.44 20.32 11.73
CA THR A 75 6.00 18.98 11.97
C THR A 75 5.05 18.07 12.73
N VAL A 76 5.04 16.78 12.39
CA VAL A 76 4.31 15.71 13.11
C VAL A 76 5.22 14.50 13.20
N GLU A 77 5.54 14.04 14.41
CA GLU A 77 6.38 12.83 14.64
C GLU A 77 7.69 12.80 13.82
N GLY A 78 8.32 13.97 13.63
CA GLY A 78 9.55 14.11 12.85
C GLY A 78 9.36 14.34 11.36
N LEU A 79 8.14 14.14 10.83
CA LEU A 79 7.77 14.44 9.45
C LEU A 79 7.53 15.95 9.25
N THR A 80 8.08 16.53 8.18
CA THR A 80 7.73 17.89 7.74
C THR A 80 6.50 17.85 6.84
N VAL A 81 5.42 18.49 7.28
CA VAL A 81 4.09 18.42 6.65
C VAL A 81 3.64 19.81 6.18
N LEU A 82 3.01 19.84 5.01
CA LEU A 82 2.31 20.98 4.43
C LEU A 82 0.81 20.68 4.37
N LEU A 83 0.01 21.29 5.25
CA LEU A 83 -1.44 21.11 5.27
C LEU A 83 -2.14 22.16 4.41
N LEU A 84 -2.84 21.72 3.36
CA LEU A 84 -3.69 22.60 2.56
C LEU A 84 -5.03 22.84 3.29
N SER A 85 -5.12 24.00 3.93
CA SER A 85 -6.32 24.49 4.60
C SER A 85 -7.23 25.20 3.60
N ALA A 86 -8.31 24.51 3.23
CA ALA A 86 -9.39 25.01 2.38
C ALA A 86 -10.72 24.42 2.89
N PRO A 87 -11.32 24.99 3.96
CA PRO A 87 -12.50 24.41 4.60
C PRO A 87 -13.68 24.19 3.64
N HIS A 88 -13.86 25.09 2.66
CA HIS A 88 -14.90 24.96 1.64
C HIS A 88 -14.77 23.70 0.79
N LEU A 89 -13.61 23.03 0.76
CA LEU A 89 -13.36 21.79 0.02
C LEU A 89 -13.21 20.56 0.94
N TYR A 90 -12.56 20.71 2.10
CA TYR A 90 -12.15 19.56 2.90
C TYR A 90 -12.88 19.40 4.22
N ASP A 91 -13.59 20.43 4.70
CA ASP A 91 -14.45 20.32 5.88
C ASP A 91 -15.75 19.60 5.46
N ARG A 92 -15.71 18.27 5.55
CA ARG A 92 -16.79 17.36 5.14
C ARG A 92 -17.04 16.37 6.27
N SER A 93 -18.31 15.98 6.44
CA SER A 93 -18.65 14.81 7.26
C SER A 93 -18.21 13.52 6.56
N GLY A 94 -18.06 12.45 7.33
CA GLY A 94 -17.71 11.13 6.82
C GLY A 94 -16.20 10.98 6.57
N GLY A 95 -15.85 10.21 5.53
CA GLY A 95 -14.46 9.94 5.16
C GLY A 95 -13.88 10.99 4.20
N ILE A 96 -12.58 10.86 3.93
CA ILE A 96 -11.86 11.81 3.06
C ILE A 96 -12.28 11.75 1.59
N TYR A 97 -12.89 10.66 1.14
CA TYR A 97 -13.37 10.45 -0.23
C TYR A 97 -14.89 10.38 -0.34
N SER A 98 -15.57 9.89 0.70
CA SER A 98 -16.98 9.50 0.64
C SER A 98 -17.69 9.70 1.98
N ASP A 99 -18.99 9.94 1.94
CA ASP A 99 -19.88 9.88 3.10
C ASP A 99 -20.98 8.83 2.87
N LYS A 100 -21.19 7.95 3.85
CA LYS A 100 -22.17 6.85 3.80
C LYS A 100 -22.09 6.01 2.52
N GLY A 101 -20.88 5.69 2.08
CA GLY A 101 -20.61 4.83 0.92
C GLY A 101 -20.81 5.50 -0.44
N ARG A 102 -20.99 6.83 -0.50
CA ARG A 102 -21.01 7.59 -1.74
C ARG A 102 -19.89 8.61 -1.77
N ASP A 103 -19.16 8.66 -2.88
CA ASP A 103 -18.13 9.66 -3.11
C ASP A 103 -18.69 11.08 -2.97
N HIS A 104 -17.88 11.97 -2.40
CA HIS A 104 -18.21 13.40 -2.41
C HIS A 104 -18.29 13.87 -3.87
N PRO A 105 -19.38 14.52 -4.31
CA PRO A 105 -19.61 14.85 -5.73
C PRO A 105 -18.60 15.86 -6.30
N ASP A 106 -17.94 16.60 -5.42
CA ASP A 106 -16.88 17.56 -5.69
C ASP A 106 -15.47 16.98 -5.52
N ASN A 107 -15.31 15.64 -5.41
CA ASN A 107 -14.02 14.97 -5.40
C ASN A 107 -13.06 15.46 -6.52
N PRO A 108 -13.51 15.58 -7.78
CA PRO A 108 -12.64 16.10 -8.84
C PRO A 108 -12.05 17.47 -8.50
N GLU A 109 -12.86 18.41 -8.02
CA GLU A 109 -12.47 19.78 -7.67
C GLU A 109 -11.62 19.82 -6.39
N ARG A 110 -11.98 19.04 -5.37
CA ARG A 110 -11.22 18.92 -4.12
C ARG A 110 -9.78 18.49 -4.40
N PHE A 111 -9.60 17.47 -5.21
CA PHE A 111 -8.28 16.92 -5.50
C PHE A 111 -7.54 17.67 -6.61
N ALA A 112 -8.27 18.34 -7.51
CA ALA A 112 -7.71 19.37 -8.38
C ALA A 112 -7.11 20.53 -7.58
N ALA A 113 -7.77 20.99 -6.52
CA ALA A 113 -7.26 22.05 -5.65
C ALA A 113 -5.95 21.66 -4.93
N LEU A 114 -5.88 20.43 -4.41
CA LEU A 114 -4.65 19.87 -3.85
C LEU A 114 -3.51 19.87 -4.87
N SER A 115 -3.79 19.30 -6.04
CA SER A 115 -2.84 19.22 -7.16
C SER A 115 -2.37 20.59 -7.64
N TRP A 116 -3.28 21.56 -7.72
CA TRP A 116 -3.01 22.93 -8.16
C TRP A 116 -2.09 23.65 -7.17
N ALA A 117 -2.46 23.65 -5.89
CA ALA A 117 -1.64 24.30 -4.87
C ALA A 117 -0.24 23.67 -4.78
N ALA A 118 -0.13 22.35 -4.96
CA ALA A 118 1.18 21.69 -5.00
C ALA A 118 2.00 22.10 -6.24
N ALA A 119 1.40 22.17 -7.42
CA ALA A 119 2.06 22.62 -8.64
C ALA A 119 2.54 24.09 -8.52
N GLU A 120 1.72 24.97 -7.95
CA GLU A 120 2.09 26.38 -7.71
C GLU A 120 3.26 26.50 -6.74
N ILE A 121 3.25 25.77 -5.62
CA ILE A 121 4.36 25.74 -4.66
C ILE A 121 5.61 25.12 -5.29
N ALA A 122 5.45 24.10 -6.12
CA ALA A 122 6.57 23.47 -6.82
C ALA A 122 7.25 24.44 -7.80
N LYS A 123 6.46 25.25 -8.52
CA LYS A 123 6.98 26.26 -9.46
C LYS A 123 7.58 27.49 -8.78
N GLY A 124 6.85 28.06 -7.82
CA GLY A 124 7.17 29.37 -7.23
C GLY A 124 7.98 29.29 -5.93
N GLY A 125 8.09 28.10 -5.33
CA GLY A 125 8.60 27.94 -3.97
C GLY A 125 7.59 28.38 -2.90
N GLY A 126 7.82 27.93 -1.67
CA GLY A 126 7.13 28.46 -0.49
C GLY A 126 7.71 29.81 -0.05
N SER A 127 6.92 30.59 0.69
CA SER A 127 7.42 31.85 1.30
C SER A 127 8.53 31.65 2.33
N ASP A 128 8.85 30.40 2.68
CA ASP A 128 10.00 30.01 3.49
C ASP A 128 11.29 29.81 2.69
N GLY A 129 11.29 30.14 1.39
CA GLY A 129 12.46 30.04 0.50
C GLY A 129 12.79 28.60 0.07
N TRP A 130 11.92 27.64 0.37
CA TRP A 130 12.09 26.25 -0.07
C TRP A 130 11.35 26.01 -1.38
N THR A 131 12.08 25.52 -2.37
CA THR A 131 11.57 25.14 -3.69
C THR A 131 12.01 23.70 -3.95
N PRO A 132 11.09 22.78 -4.31
CA PRO A 132 11.44 21.40 -4.58
C PRO A 132 12.17 21.26 -5.92
N ASP A 133 13.06 20.28 -6.00
CA ASP A 133 13.69 19.83 -7.25
C ASP A 133 12.79 18.80 -7.96
N ILE A 134 11.92 18.11 -7.21
CA ILE A 134 10.97 17.10 -7.70
C ILE A 134 9.59 17.31 -7.07
N LEU A 135 8.54 17.24 -7.90
CA LEU A 135 7.15 17.05 -7.46
C LEU A 135 6.78 15.57 -7.55
N HIS A 136 6.52 14.92 -6.42
CA HIS A 136 6.11 13.50 -6.39
C HIS A 136 4.63 13.37 -6.02
N ALA A 137 3.81 13.07 -7.01
CA ALA A 137 2.39 12.79 -6.88
C ALA A 137 2.14 11.31 -6.52
N HIS A 138 1.15 11.05 -5.67
CA HIS A 138 0.67 9.71 -5.34
C HIS A 138 -0.82 9.56 -5.71
N ASP A 139 -1.11 8.57 -6.56
CA ASP A 139 -2.45 8.20 -7.04
C ASP A 139 -3.27 9.31 -7.73
N TRP A 140 -4.49 8.97 -8.12
CA TRP A 140 -5.41 9.81 -8.90
C TRP A 140 -5.71 11.16 -8.24
N GLN A 141 -5.71 11.25 -6.90
CA GLN A 141 -6.01 12.47 -6.16
C GLN A 141 -4.98 13.57 -6.43
N THR A 142 -3.78 13.19 -6.84
CA THR A 142 -2.70 14.11 -7.15
C THR A 142 -2.21 14.01 -8.59
N GLY A 143 -2.91 13.21 -9.41
CA GLY A 143 -2.58 13.00 -10.81
C GLY A 143 -2.70 14.26 -11.67
N LEU A 144 -3.42 15.30 -11.22
CA LEU A 144 -3.41 16.60 -11.91
C LEU A 144 -2.19 17.45 -11.58
N ALA A 145 -1.39 17.12 -10.56
CA ALA A 145 -0.26 17.95 -10.17
C ALA A 145 0.85 17.97 -11.26
N PRO A 146 1.26 16.83 -11.84
CA PRO A 146 2.12 16.80 -13.03
C PRO A 146 1.47 17.52 -14.24
N ALA A 147 0.16 17.37 -14.44
CA ALA A 147 -0.54 18.01 -15.53
C ALA A 147 -0.52 19.55 -15.43
N TYR A 148 -0.75 20.12 -14.25
CA TYR A 148 -0.65 21.56 -14.03
C TYR A 148 0.78 22.09 -14.16
N LEU A 149 1.79 21.27 -13.82
CA LEU A 149 3.18 21.62 -14.13
C LEU A 149 3.35 21.73 -15.65
N ARG A 150 3.04 20.65 -16.37
CA ARG A 150 3.25 20.50 -17.82
C ARG A 150 2.49 21.52 -18.66
N TYR A 151 1.23 21.78 -18.34
CA TYR A 151 0.35 22.67 -19.10
C TYR A 151 0.43 24.13 -18.66
N GLY A 152 0.89 24.40 -17.44
CA GLY A 152 1.12 25.76 -16.95
C GLY A 152 2.49 26.34 -17.36
N GLY A 153 3.14 25.82 -18.41
CA GLY A 153 4.43 26.29 -18.93
C GLY A 153 5.65 25.42 -18.56
N ALA A 154 6.76 25.59 -19.29
CA ALA A 154 7.98 24.77 -19.15
C ALA A 154 8.84 25.08 -17.92
N THR A 155 8.37 25.95 -17.02
CA THR A 155 9.07 26.36 -15.81
C THR A 155 8.56 25.55 -14.62
N GLY A 156 9.44 24.82 -13.95
CA GLY A 156 9.11 24.04 -12.76
C GLY A 156 10.02 22.82 -12.59
N PRO A 157 9.94 22.13 -11.45
CA PRO A 157 10.68 20.89 -11.24
C PRO A 157 10.15 19.75 -12.11
N ARG A 158 10.94 18.68 -12.23
CA ARG A 158 10.45 17.41 -12.79
C ARG A 158 9.44 16.77 -11.87
N SER A 159 8.64 15.88 -12.43
CA SER A 159 7.53 15.23 -11.74
C SER A 159 7.58 13.71 -11.82
N VAL A 160 7.23 13.09 -10.69
CA VAL A 160 7.05 11.65 -10.55
C VAL A 160 5.61 11.40 -10.16
N ILE A 161 4.98 10.35 -10.70
CA ILE A 161 3.69 9.86 -10.22
C ILE A 161 3.77 8.39 -9.81
N THR A 162 3.41 8.08 -8.57
CA THR A 162 3.27 6.69 -8.11
C THR A 162 1.83 6.21 -8.25
N ILE A 163 1.63 5.06 -8.89
CA ILE A 163 0.38 4.29 -8.84
C ILE A 163 0.45 3.30 -7.67
N HIS A 164 -0.34 3.52 -6.63
CA HIS A 164 -0.53 2.57 -5.52
C HIS A 164 -1.71 1.64 -5.78
N ASN A 165 -2.76 2.12 -6.45
CA ASN A 165 -3.92 1.32 -6.82
C ASN A 165 -4.58 1.82 -8.12
N VAL A 166 -4.37 1.09 -9.22
CA VAL A 166 -4.87 1.47 -10.55
C VAL A 166 -6.40 1.41 -10.66
N ALA A 167 -7.08 0.71 -9.74
CA ALA A 167 -8.53 0.60 -9.76
C ALA A 167 -9.22 1.96 -9.51
N PHE A 168 -8.52 2.92 -8.87
CA PHE A 168 -9.03 4.26 -8.65
C PHE A 168 -8.40 5.24 -9.63
N GLN A 169 -9.18 5.66 -10.64
CA GLN A 169 -8.67 6.42 -11.79
C GLN A 169 -9.06 7.91 -11.78
N GLY A 170 -9.86 8.33 -10.79
CA GLY A 170 -10.36 9.71 -10.70
C GLY A 170 -11.16 10.13 -11.94
N VAL A 171 -12.12 9.30 -12.35
CA VAL A 171 -12.95 9.57 -13.53
C VAL A 171 -13.89 10.73 -13.26
N ALA A 172 -13.92 11.71 -14.16
CA ALA A 172 -14.80 12.87 -14.09
C ALA A 172 -15.41 13.19 -15.46
N PRO A 173 -16.62 13.75 -15.54
CA PRO A 173 -17.21 14.15 -16.82
C PRO A 173 -16.33 15.16 -17.56
N ALA A 174 -16.23 15.05 -18.89
CA ALA A 174 -15.47 16.00 -19.72
C ALA A 174 -15.93 17.46 -19.54
N ALA A 175 -17.21 17.67 -19.22
CA ALA A 175 -17.76 18.99 -18.89
C ALA A 175 -17.04 19.69 -17.72
N LYS A 176 -16.31 18.95 -16.87
CA LYS A 176 -15.53 19.52 -15.76
C LYS A 176 -14.18 20.12 -16.20
N LEU A 177 -13.75 20.01 -17.46
CA LEU A 177 -12.45 20.54 -17.94
C LEU A 177 -12.15 21.96 -17.43
N ALA A 178 -13.07 22.90 -17.66
CA ALA A 178 -12.89 24.29 -17.24
C ALA A 178 -12.91 24.45 -15.71
N ALA A 179 -13.81 23.73 -15.02
CA ALA A 179 -13.89 23.73 -13.56
C ALA A 179 -12.61 23.17 -12.91
N LEU A 180 -11.94 22.25 -13.60
CA LEU A 180 -10.65 21.66 -13.21
C LEU A 180 -9.45 22.47 -13.72
N ARG A 181 -9.64 23.67 -14.28
CA ARG A 181 -8.55 24.53 -14.81
C ARG A 181 -7.65 23.79 -15.82
N LEU A 182 -8.22 22.87 -16.60
CA LEU A 182 -7.51 22.12 -17.62
C LEU A 182 -7.68 22.76 -19.01
N PRO A 183 -6.63 22.78 -19.85
CA PRO A 183 -6.72 23.35 -21.19
C PRO A 183 -7.57 22.46 -22.11
N ALA A 184 -8.59 23.05 -22.72
CA ALA A 184 -9.47 22.33 -23.66
C ALA A 184 -8.72 21.74 -24.87
N ALA A 185 -7.62 22.37 -25.29
CA ALA A 185 -6.79 21.89 -26.41
C ALA A 185 -6.10 20.55 -26.14
N GLU A 186 -5.89 20.20 -24.86
CA GLU A 186 -5.25 18.94 -24.45
C GLU A 186 -6.27 17.83 -24.21
N PHE A 187 -7.57 18.08 -24.43
CA PHE A 187 -8.61 17.06 -24.42
C PHE A 187 -8.59 16.25 -25.71
N THR A 188 -7.53 15.46 -25.86
CA THR A 188 -7.28 14.55 -26.97
C THR A 188 -7.07 13.14 -26.44
N ARG A 189 -7.19 12.15 -27.33
CA ARG A 189 -6.94 10.73 -27.00
C ARG A 189 -5.58 10.52 -26.32
N ASP A 190 -4.55 11.20 -26.80
CA ASP A 190 -3.18 11.07 -26.29
C ASP A 190 -2.94 11.96 -25.05
N GLY A 191 -3.82 12.93 -24.80
CA GLY A 191 -3.79 13.83 -23.66
C GLY A 191 -4.80 13.44 -22.56
N LEU A 192 -5.74 14.34 -22.27
CA LEU A 192 -6.64 14.27 -21.12
C LEU A 192 -7.88 13.39 -21.32
N GLU A 193 -8.27 13.09 -22.55
CA GLU A 193 -9.51 12.36 -22.83
C GLU A 193 -9.43 10.89 -22.40
N TYR A 194 -10.49 10.36 -21.82
CA TYR A 194 -10.58 8.97 -21.38
C TYR A 194 -12.02 8.44 -21.55
N TRP A 195 -12.29 7.79 -22.68
CA TRP A 195 -13.59 7.21 -23.03
C TRP A 195 -14.76 8.21 -22.93
N GLY A 196 -14.58 9.41 -23.49
CA GLY A 196 -15.51 10.54 -23.43
C GLY A 196 -15.51 11.31 -22.10
N ASN A 197 -14.69 10.89 -21.13
CA ASN A 197 -14.54 11.51 -19.82
C ASN A 197 -13.10 12.02 -19.62
N LEU A 198 -12.79 12.43 -18.40
CA LEU A 198 -11.44 12.70 -17.89
C LEU A 198 -11.05 11.58 -16.93
N SER A 199 -9.76 11.30 -16.82
CA SER A 199 -9.18 10.56 -15.70
C SER A 199 -8.01 11.38 -15.14
N THR A 200 -8.09 11.75 -13.85
CA THR A 200 -6.99 12.49 -13.21
C THR A 200 -5.73 11.64 -13.09
N LEU A 201 -5.88 10.32 -12.92
CA LEU A 201 -4.75 9.40 -12.97
C LEU A 201 -4.11 9.40 -14.36
N LYS A 202 -4.90 9.19 -15.43
CA LYS A 202 -4.40 9.25 -16.81
C LYS A 202 -3.65 10.55 -17.08
N ALA A 203 -4.23 11.69 -16.69
CA ALA A 203 -3.61 13.00 -16.84
C ALA A 203 -2.19 13.03 -16.24
N GLY A 204 -2.02 12.46 -15.04
CA GLY A 204 -0.71 12.33 -14.41
C GLY A 204 0.22 11.39 -15.16
N LEU A 205 -0.27 10.22 -15.59
CA LEU A 205 0.52 9.24 -16.36
C LEU A 205 0.99 9.77 -17.71
N VAL A 206 0.21 10.60 -18.39
CA VAL A 206 0.63 11.18 -19.69
C VAL A 206 1.57 12.38 -19.53
N THR A 207 1.56 13.06 -18.37
CA THR A 207 2.30 14.33 -18.18
C THR A 207 3.52 14.24 -17.27
N ALA A 208 3.58 13.25 -16.38
CA ALA A 208 4.72 13.08 -15.48
C ALA A 208 6.00 12.69 -16.24
N ASP A 209 7.16 13.13 -15.73
CA ASP A 209 8.46 12.78 -16.28
C ASP A 209 8.85 11.33 -15.97
N ARG A 210 8.42 10.79 -14.82
CA ARG A 210 8.58 9.38 -14.46
C ARG A 210 7.32 8.83 -13.81
N ILE A 211 7.04 7.55 -14.05
CA ILE A 211 5.95 6.81 -13.43
C ILE A 211 6.57 5.73 -12.54
N THR A 212 6.09 5.62 -11.32
CA THR A 212 6.46 4.53 -10.42
C THR A 212 5.23 3.73 -10.03
N THR A 213 5.43 2.47 -9.65
CA THR A 213 4.43 1.68 -8.95
C THR A 213 5.10 0.83 -7.89
N VAL A 214 4.31 0.12 -7.08
CA VAL A 214 4.76 -0.43 -5.79
C VAL A 214 5.36 -1.84 -5.87
N SER A 215 5.64 -2.37 -7.07
CA SER A 215 6.49 -3.55 -7.28
C SER A 215 6.86 -3.76 -8.76
N PRO A 216 8.00 -4.41 -9.09
CA PRO A 216 8.39 -4.77 -10.46
C PRO A 216 7.36 -5.61 -11.21
N THR A 217 6.89 -6.71 -10.63
CA THR A 217 5.88 -7.59 -11.27
C THR A 217 4.59 -6.80 -11.52
N TYR A 218 4.18 -5.94 -10.60
CA TYR A 218 2.98 -5.14 -10.80
C TYR A 218 3.14 -4.10 -11.93
N ALA A 219 4.32 -3.52 -12.11
CA ALA A 219 4.61 -2.65 -13.25
C ALA A 219 4.39 -3.37 -14.59
N GLU A 220 4.86 -4.63 -14.69
CA GLU A 220 4.64 -5.48 -15.85
C GLU A 220 3.16 -5.86 -16.01
N GLU A 221 2.50 -6.25 -14.92
CA GLU A 221 1.08 -6.60 -14.90
C GLU A 221 0.21 -5.44 -15.40
N LEU A 222 0.45 -4.21 -14.92
CA LEU A 222 -0.33 -3.02 -15.30
C LEU A 222 -0.33 -2.71 -16.81
N MET A 223 0.67 -3.20 -17.55
CA MET A 223 0.72 -3.08 -19.00
C MET A 223 -0.12 -4.13 -19.73
N ARG A 224 -0.86 -4.99 -19.01
CA ARG A 224 -1.71 -6.03 -19.56
C ARG A 224 -3.20 -5.72 -19.34
N PRO A 225 -4.09 -6.07 -20.28
CA PRO A 225 -5.51 -5.76 -20.18
C PRO A 225 -6.19 -6.32 -18.92
N GLU A 226 -5.72 -7.45 -18.40
CA GLU A 226 -6.31 -8.08 -17.22
C GLU A 226 -6.07 -7.29 -15.91
N PHE A 227 -5.10 -6.36 -15.89
CA PHE A 227 -4.67 -5.63 -14.69
C PHE A 227 -4.70 -4.11 -14.87
N GLY A 228 -4.49 -3.60 -16.10
CA GLY A 228 -4.35 -2.17 -16.37
C GLY A 228 -5.64 -1.36 -16.25
N MET A 229 -6.80 -2.03 -16.14
CA MET A 229 -8.11 -1.39 -15.93
C MET A 229 -8.45 -0.32 -17.00
N GLY A 230 -7.98 -0.48 -18.24
CA GLY A 230 -8.17 0.48 -19.33
C GLY A 230 -7.04 1.50 -19.48
N LEU A 231 -6.03 1.48 -18.59
CA LEU A 231 -4.82 2.31 -18.66
C LEU A 231 -3.61 1.56 -19.23
N GLU A 232 -3.73 0.27 -19.53
CA GLU A 232 -2.63 -0.56 -20.04
C GLU A 232 -1.98 0.03 -21.29
N GLY A 233 -2.76 0.60 -22.22
CA GLY A 233 -2.20 1.23 -23.42
C GLY A 233 -1.39 2.49 -23.13
N VAL A 234 -1.79 3.27 -22.12
CA VAL A 234 -1.04 4.46 -21.68
C VAL A 234 0.28 4.03 -21.04
N LEU A 235 0.24 2.98 -20.21
CA LEU A 235 1.42 2.46 -19.52
C LEU A 235 2.38 1.77 -20.48
N GLN A 236 1.89 1.03 -21.48
CA GLN A 236 2.70 0.47 -22.57
C GLN A 236 3.42 1.58 -23.35
N ALA A 237 2.72 2.67 -23.69
CA ALA A 237 3.32 3.81 -24.40
C ALA A 237 4.39 4.53 -23.55
N ARG A 238 4.29 4.43 -22.22
CA ARG A 238 5.23 5.00 -21.25
C ARG A 238 6.12 3.94 -20.58
N ALA A 239 6.27 2.75 -21.16
CA ALA A 239 6.98 1.64 -20.52
C ALA A 239 8.43 1.97 -20.16
N GLY A 240 9.11 2.78 -20.97
CA GLY A 240 10.49 3.25 -20.70
C GLY A 240 10.59 4.21 -19.50
N ASP A 241 9.46 4.76 -19.05
CA ASP A 241 9.35 5.69 -17.93
C ASP A 241 8.70 5.08 -16.69
N LEU A 242 8.35 3.79 -16.74
CA LEU A 242 7.65 3.07 -15.68
C LEU A 242 8.62 2.19 -14.88
N ASP A 243 8.76 2.48 -13.59
CA ASP A 243 9.54 1.66 -12.65
C ASP A 243 8.66 1.02 -11.58
N GLY A 244 8.92 -0.24 -11.25
CA GLY A 244 8.32 -0.90 -10.09
C GLY A 244 9.27 -0.92 -8.90
N ILE A 245 8.88 -0.26 -7.80
CA ILE A 245 9.69 -0.18 -6.57
C ILE A 245 8.88 -0.77 -5.42
N LEU A 246 9.39 -1.84 -4.83
CA LEU A 246 8.77 -2.47 -3.65
C LEU A 246 8.61 -1.48 -2.49
N ASN A 247 7.56 -1.66 -1.69
CA ASN A 247 7.47 -0.97 -0.40
C ASN A 247 8.46 -1.57 0.61
N GLY A 248 8.72 -0.83 1.69
CA GLY A 248 9.43 -1.33 2.87
C GLY A 248 8.52 -1.48 4.09
N VAL A 249 9.02 -2.17 5.10
CA VAL A 249 8.43 -2.31 6.43
C VAL A 249 9.16 -1.39 7.41
N ASP A 250 8.43 -0.72 8.29
CA ASP A 250 9.03 -0.02 9.42
C ASP A 250 9.43 -1.04 10.50
N GLU A 251 10.72 -1.41 10.50
CA GLU A 251 11.29 -2.37 11.45
C GLU A 251 11.35 -1.85 12.89
N THR A 252 11.04 -0.57 13.14
CA THR A 252 10.90 -0.06 14.52
C THR A 252 9.56 -0.42 15.14
N ILE A 253 8.54 -0.63 14.30
CA ILE A 253 7.19 -1.06 14.69
C ILE A 253 7.11 -2.59 14.57
N TRP A 254 7.54 -3.14 13.44
CA TRP A 254 7.44 -4.56 13.11
C TRP A 254 8.77 -5.28 13.39
N SER A 255 9.03 -5.55 14.67
CA SER A 255 10.24 -6.24 15.10
C SER A 255 9.94 -7.30 16.16
N PRO A 256 10.14 -8.59 15.88
CA PRO A 256 9.87 -9.65 16.86
C PRO A 256 10.74 -9.54 18.13
N ALA A 257 11.81 -8.73 18.10
CA ALA A 257 12.70 -8.51 19.23
C ALA A 257 12.25 -7.40 20.19
N THR A 258 11.42 -6.45 19.71
CA THR A 258 11.09 -5.22 20.45
C THR A 258 9.61 -4.86 20.44
N ASP A 259 8.81 -5.59 19.67
CA ASP A 259 7.36 -5.41 19.58
C ASP A 259 6.69 -5.61 20.96
N PRO A 260 5.97 -4.59 21.47
CA PRO A 260 5.40 -4.61 22.81
C PRO A 260 4.19 -5.53 22.96
N ASP A 261 3.55 -5.94 21.85
CA ASP A 261 2.31 -6.73 21.88
C ASP A 261 2.56 -8.23 22.04
N ILE A 262 3.83 -8.66 22.04
CA ILE A 262 4.21 -10.07 21.92
C ILE A 262 5.28 -10.47 22.94
N VAL A 263 5.51 -11.78 23.10
CA VAL A 263 6.72 -12.27 23.78
C VAL A 263 7.90 -12.15 22.81
N PRO A 264 8.97 -11.40 23.16
CA PRO A 264 10.07 -11.18 22.22
C PRO A 264 10.81 -12.45 21.82
N TYR A 265 11.30 -12.47 20.58
CA TYR A 265 12.13 -13.53 20.02
C TYR A 265 13.01 -13.01 18.87
N SER A 266 13.92 -13.87 18.39
CA SER A 266 14.77 -13.59 17.25
C SER A 266 15.02 -14.84 16.42
N GLU A 267 15.60 -14.69 15.23
CA GLU A 267 15.98 -15.79 14.34
C GLU A 267 16.98 -16.79 14.98
N ARG A 268 17.64 -16.37 16.07
CA ARG A 268 18.56 -17.18 16.88
C ARG A 268 17.89 -17.82 18.09
N SER A 269 16.76 -17.26 18.57
CA SER A 269 16.05 -17.72 19.77
C SER A 269 14.54 -17.70 19.56
N MET A 270 13.99 -18.80 19.06
CA MET A 270 12.58 -18.92 18.65
C MET A 270 11.62 -19.29 19.80
N LYS A 271 12.10 -19.39 21.05
CA LYS A 271 11.25 -19.80 22.19
C LYS A 271 10.05 -18.86 22.39
N GLY A 272 10.26 -17.55 22.21
CA GLY A 272 9.16 -16.57 22.28
C GLY A 272 8.07 -16.83 21.23
N LYS A 273 8.44 -17.23 19.99
CA LYS A 273 7.47 -17.60 18.95
C LYS A 273 6.56 -18.75 19.39
N ALA A 274 7.10 -19.79 20.02
CA ALA A 274 6.31 -20.90 20.55
C ALA A 274 5.34 -20.44 21.66
N THR A 275 5.77 -19.54 22.55
CA THR A 275 4.90 -18.94 23.57
C THR A 275 3.77 -18.12 22.93
N ASN A 276 4.09 -17.31 21.91
CA ASN A 276 3.09 -16.54 21.17
C ASN A 276 2.09 -17.46 20.46
N ARG A 277 2.54 -18.57 19.88
CA ARG A 277 1.65 -19.58 19.27
C ARG A 277 0.66 -20.15 20.27
N SER A 278 1.12 -20.53 21.47
CA SER A 278 0.23 -21.04 22.51
C SER A 278 -0.78 -19.99 22.97
N ARG A 279 -0.35 -18.73 23.15
CA ARG A 279 -1.25 -17.62 23.47
C ARG A 279 -2.32 -17.42 22.39
N LEU A 280 -1.92 -17.48 21.13
CA LEU A 280 -2.83 -17.31 19.99
C LEU A 280 -3.88 -18.42 19.93
N LEU A 281 -3.50 -19.67 20.18
CA LEU A 281 -4.46 -20.77 20.29
C LEU A 281 -5.47 -20.52 21.43
N THR A 282 -5.01 -20.06 22.59
CA THR A 282 -5.88 -19.72 23.72
C THR A 282 -6.81 -18.54 23.41
N GLU A 283 -6.30 -17.47 22.80
CA GLU A 283 -7.07 -16.27 22.44
C GLU A 283 -8.25 -16.61 21.52
N PHE A 284 -8.04 -17.51 20.57
CA PHE A 284 -9.10 -17.97 19.65
C PHE A 284 -9.87 -19.20 20.16
N GLY A 285 -9.60 -19.68 21.37
CA GLY A 285 -10.28 -20.84 21.96
C GLY A 285 -10.06 -22.16 21.20
N LEU A 286 -8.95 -22.28 20.47
CA LEU A 286 -8.65 -23.44 19.64
C LEU A 286 -8.08 -24.60 20.46
N GLY A 287 -8.34 -25.82 19.98
CA GLY A 287 -7.72 -27.03 20.52
C GLY A 287 -6.26 -27.19 20.06
N PRO A 288 -5.60 -28.31 20.43
CA PRO A 288 -4.25 -28.61 19.95
C PRO A 288 -4.19 -28.69 18.41
N VAL A 289 -3.44 -27.78 17.78
CA VAL A 289 -3.17 -27.80 16.33
C VAL A 289 -1.86 -28.52 16.04
N GLU A 290 -1.95 -29.72 15.42
CA GLU A 290 -0.80 -30.59 15.13
C GLU A 290 0.03 -30.08 13.93
N GLY A 291 -0.65 -29.57 12.91
CA GLY A 291 -0.05 -28.98 11.73
C GLY A 291 0.26 -27.48 11.89
N PRO A 292 0.47 -26.76 10.76
CA PRO A 292 0.67 -25.32 10.79
C PRO A 292 -0.61 -24.60 11.20
N LEU A 293 -0.47 -23.65 12.13
CA LEU A 293 -1.46 -22.63 12.40
C LEU A 293 -1.32 -21.50 11.38
N ALA A 294 -2.22 -21.47 10.39
CA ALA A 294 -2.30 -20.42 9.39
C ALA A 294 -3.01 -19.18 9.97
N ILE A 295 -2.57 -18.00 9.56
CA ILE A 295 -3.18 -16.72 9.89
C ILE A 295 -3.67 -16.01 8.62
N VAL A 296 -4.76 -15.26 8.73
CA VAL A 296 -5.22 -14.30 7.73
C VAL A 296 -5.48 -12.98 8.44
N VAL A 297 -4.74 -11.94 8.06
CA VAL A 297 -4.97 -10.55 8.48
C VAL A 297 -5.21 -9.74 7.22
N SER A 298 -6.47 -9.45 6.91
CA SER A 298 -6.84 -8.87 5.62
C SER A 298 -8.21 -8.19 5.64
N ARG A 299 -8.42 -7.25 4.71
CA ARG A 299 -9.80 -6.93 4.28
C ARG A 299 -10.45 -8.17 3.69
N LEU A 300 -11.73 -8.37 3.98
CA LEU A 300 -12.47 -9.54 3.56
C LEU A 300 -13.17 -9.29 2.22
N THR A 301 -12.43 -9.43 1.12
CA THR A 301 -12.93 -9.18 -0.25
C THR A 301 -12.54 -10.30 -1.20
N GLU A 302 -13.25 -10.43 -2.33
CA GLU A 302 -12.89 -11.39 -3.38
C GLU A 302 -11.50 -11.08 -3.98
N GLN A 303 -11.11 -9.81 -4.05
CA GLN A 303 -9.76 -9.40 -4.47
C GLN A 303 -8.68 -10.08 -3.60
N LYS A 304 -8.94 -10.28 -2.31
CA LYS A 304 -8.02 -10.90 -1.34
C LYS A 304 -8.13 -12.43 -1.29
N GLY A 305 -8.95 -13.05 -2.15
CA GLY A 305 -9.07 -14.51 -2.26
C GLY A 305 -9.72 -15.17 -1.05
N ILE A 306 -10.57 -14.45 -0.32
CA ILE A 306 -11.18 -14.93 0.93
C ILE A 306 -12.21 -16.02 0.66
N ASP A 307 -12.90 -15.95 -0.47
CA ASP A 307 -13.75 -17.01 -1.00
C ASP A 307 -12.98 -18.33 -1.20
N LEU A 308 -11.73 -18.25 -1.68
CA LEU A 308 -10.87 -19.43 -1.85
C LEU A 308 -10.51 -20.06 -0.51
N ILE A 309 -10.22 -19.23 0.51
CA ILE A 309 -9.96 -19.70 1.88
C ILE A 309 -11.20 -20.40 2.45
N ALA A 310 -12.36 -19.77 2.35
CA ALA A 310 -13.61 -20.33 2.85
C ALA A 310 -13.96 -21.68 2.19
N GLY A 311 -13.63 -21.85 0.91
CA GLY A 311 -13.81 -23.11 0.18
C GLY A 311 -12.77 -24.20 0.50
N GLY A 312 -11.54 -23.83 0.83
CA GLY A 312 -10.43 -24.79 1.03
C GLY A 312 -10.16 -25.21 2.49
N ILE A 313 -10.66 -24.44 3.46
CA ILE A 313 -10.30 -24.59 4.87
C ILE A 313 -10.69 -25.93 5.49
N ASP A 314 -11.85 -26.49 5.13
CA ASP A 314 -12.32 -27.74 5.72
C ASP A 314 -11.35 -28.92 5.48
N ALA A 315 -10.79 -29.01 4.27
CA ALA A 315 -9.80 -30.04 3.94
C ALA A 315 -8.45 -29.80 4.62
N PHE A 316 -8.04 -28.54 4.76
CA PHE A 316 -6.80 -28.18 5.46
C PHE A 316 -6.89 -28.48 6.96
N ALA A 317 -8.03 -28.15 7.58
CA ALA A 317 -8.29 -28.45 8.99
C ALA A 317 -8.37 -29.97 9.24
N ALA A 318 -9.04 -30.72 8.37
CA ALA A 318 -9.12 -32.18 8.45
C ALA A 318 -7.74 -32.85 8.33
N ALA A 319 -6.80 -32.24 7.62
CA ALA A 319 -5.42 -32.70 7.49
C ALA A 319 -4.49 -32.23 8.63
N GLY A 320 -5.04 -31.65 9.70
CA GLY A 320 -4.32 -31.26 10.91
C GLY A 320 -3.91 -29.78 10.97
N GLY A 321 -4.21 -28.98 9.94
CA GLY A 321 -4.01 -27.53 9.96
C GLY A 321 -4.97 -26.80 10.89
N GLY A 322 -4.63 -25.55 11.23
CA GLY A 322 -5.53 -24.62 11.92
C GLY A 322 -5.54 -23.28 11.22
N LEU A 323 -6.61 -22.50 11.39
CA LEU A 323 -6.73 -21.16 10.81
C LEU A 323 -7.25 -20.17 11.84
N VAL A 324 -6.63 -19.00 11.90
CA VAL A 324 -7.20 -17.83 12.57
C VAL A 324 -7.32 -16.66 11.61
N VAL A 325 -8.49 -16.01 11.61
CA VAL A 325 -8.81 -14.89 10.71
C VAL A 325 -9.10 -13.64 11.53
N LEU A 326 -8.47 -12.53 11.14
CA LEU A 326 -8.78 -11.18 11.59
C LEU A 326 -9.03 -10.31 10.36
N GLY A 327 -10.22 -9.72 10.28
CA GLY A 327 -10.57 -8.86 9.16
C GLY A 327 -12.03 -8.44 9.14
N SER A 328 -12.34 -7.49 8.27
CA SER A 328 -13.71 -7.09 7.94
C SER A 328 -13.81 -6.72 6.47
N GLY A 329 -15.03 -6.73 5.92
CA GLY A 329 -15.25 -6.41 4.52
C GLY A 329 -16.65 -6.76 4.03
N ASP A 330 -16.71 -7.57 2.99
CA ASP A 330 -17.96 -8.00 2.38
C ASP A 330 -18.77 -8.90 3.34
N PRO A 331 -20.05 -8.59 3.62
CA PRO A 331 -20.87 -9.37 4.56
C PRO A 331 -21.03 -10.85 4.20
N ALA A 332 -21.05 -11.21 2.92
CA ALA A 332 -21.17 -12.61 2.49
C ALA A 332 -19.87 -13.37 2.76
N LEU A 333 -18.71 -12.74 2.53
CA LEU A 333 -17.41 -13.32 2.85
C LEU A 333 -17.18 -13.42 4.36
N GLU A 334 -17.61 -12.42 5.15
CA GLU A 334 -17.62 -12.49 6.61
C GLU A 334 -18.44 -13.69 7.09
N ALA A 335 -19.66 -13.85 6.58
CA ALA A 335 -20.52 -14.99 6.91
C ALA A 335 -19.89 -16.32 6.49
N ALA A 336 -19.20 -16.38 5.35
CA ALA A 336 -18.55 -17.60 4.87
C ALA A 336 -17.42 -18.07 5.80
N VAL A 337 -16.55 -17.17 6.25
CA VAL A 337 -15.46 -17.53 7.19
C VAL A 337 -16.00 -17.85 8.59
N VAL A 338 -17.02 -17.14 9.07
CA VAL A 338 -17.70 -17.45 10.33
C VAL A 338 -18.38 -18.82 10.27
N SER A 339 -19.03 -19.14 9.16
CA SER A 339 -19.62 -20.46 8.94
C SER A 339 -18.56 -21.56 8.95
N ALA A 340 -17.38 -21.31 8.36
CA ALA A 340 -16.26 -22.25 8.43
C ALA A 340 -15.76 -22.47 9.87
N ALA A 341 -15.68 -21.42 10.67
CA ALA A 341 -15.36 -21.52 12.10
C ALA A 341 -16.38 -22.38 12.85
N ALA A 342 -17.68 -22.19 12.58
CA ALA A 342 -18.75 -22.97 13.21
C ALA A 342 -18.69 -24.47 12.84
N ARG A 343 -18.21 -24.82 11.65
CA ARG A 343 -18.03 -26.22 11.24
C ARG A 343 -16.79 -26.88 11.86
N ARG A 344 -15.79 -26.09 12.26
CA ARG A 344 -14.47 -26.54 12.76
C ARG A 344 -14.01 -25.73 13.99
N PRO A 345 -14.81 -25.64 15.06
CA PRO A 345 -14.57 -24.71 16.17
C PRO A 345 -13.26 -24.99 16.92
N GLU A 346 -12.74 -26.22 16.86
CA GLU A 346 -11.47 -26.61 17.49
C GLU A 346 -10.24 -26.29 16.62
N ARG A 347 -10.43 -25.91 15.36
CA ARG A 347 -9.36 -25.65 14.37
C ARG A 347 -9.40 -24.26 13.75
N VAL A 348 -10.56 -23.61 13.72
CA VAL A 348 -10.79 -22.37 12.98
C VAL A 348 -11.38 -21.30 13.89
N GLY A 349 -10.67 -20.19 14.04
CA GLY A 349 -11.09 -19.03 14.82
C GLY A 349 -11.23 -17.79 13.93
N VAL A 350 -12.24 -16.96 14.19
CA VAL A 350 -12.52 -15.76 13.38
C VAL A 350 -12.83 -14.58 14.30
N ARG A 351 -12.19 -13.44 14.01
CA ARG A 351 -12.49 -12.14 14.61
C ARG A 351 -12.85 -11.16 13.49
N ILE A 352 -14.10 -10.72 13.49
CA ILE A 352 -14.56 -9.68 12.56
C ILE A 352 -14.18 -8.30 13.11
N GLY A 353 -13.56 -7.48 12.27
CA GLY A 353 -13.09 -6.14 12.59
C GLY A 353 -11.60 -5.96 12.37
N TYR A 354 -11.06 -4.90 12.97
CA TYR A 354 -9.64 -4.59 12.92
C TYR A 354 -9.11 -4.37 14.33
N ASP A 355 -7.97 -4.98 14.62
CA ASP A 355 -7.25 -4.87 15.90
C ASP A 355 -5.74 -4.95 15.60
N GLU A 356 -5.03 -3.84 15.81
CA GLU A 356 -3.60 -3.76 15.50
C GLU A 356 -2.79 -4.68 16.41
N SER A 357 -3.03 -4.65 17.73
CA SER A 357 -2.29 -5.47 18.71
C SER A 357 -2.49 -6.97 18.42
N LEU A 358 -3.73 -7.38 18.11
CA LEU A 358 -4.01 -8.75 17.73
C LEU A 358 -3.32 -9.12 16.40
N SER A 359 -3.20 -8.19 15.46
CA SER A 359 -2.47 -8.46 14.20
C SER A 359 -1.00 -8.79 14.46
N HIS A 360 -0.32 -8.02 15.32
CA HIS A 360 1.05 -8.28 15.76
C HIS A 360 1.17 -9.64 16.45
N GLN A 361 0.24 -9.97 17.34
CA GLN A 361 0.18 -11.27 18.02
C GLN A 361 -0.05 -12.43 17.04
N MET A 362 -0.89 -12.24 16.02
CA MET A 362 -1.11 -13.23 14.96
C MET A 362 0.17 -13.48 14.16
N PHE A 363 0.87 -12.44 13.72
CA PHE A 363 2.16 -12.62 13.04
C PHE A 363 3.20 -13.26 13.95
N ALA A 364 3.22 -12.96 15.24
CA ALA A 364 4.15 -13.58 16.17
C ALA A 364 3.82 -15.05 16.50
N GLY A 365 2.54 -15.40 16.60
CA GLY A 365 2.09 -16.74 16.99
C GLY A 365 1.80 -17.69 15.82
N GLY A 366 1.55 -17.17 14.63
CA GLY A 366 1.26 -17.95 13.43
C GLY A 366 2.48 -18.75 12.94
N ASP A 367 2.20 -19.88 12.29
CA ASP A 367 3.19 -20.66 11.56
C ASP A 367 3.29 -20.21 10.09
N ALA A 368 2.15 -19.90 9.48
CA ALA A 368 2.07 -19.43 8.10
C ALA A 368 1.06 -18.29 7.94
N VAL A 369 1.29 -17.38 7.01
CA VAL A 369 0.32 -16.33 6.64
C VAL A 369 -0.20 -16.58 5.24
N LEU A 370 -1.53 -16.62 5.08
CA LEU A 370 -2.16 -16.85 3.79
C LEU A 370 -2.48 -15.52 3.11
N VAL A 371 -1.97 -15.34 1.89
CA VAL A 371 -2.23 -14.16 1.05
C VAL A 371 -2.62 -14.61 -0.36
N PRO A 372 -3.82 -15.18 -0.55
CA PRO A 372 -4.27 -15.71 -1.84
C PRO A 372 -4.88 -14.62 -2.74
N SER A 373 -4.34 -13.41 -2.70
CA SER A 373 -4.85 -12.27 -3.46
C SER A 373 -4.88 -12.58 -4.96
N ARG A 374 -5.98 -12.22 -5.62
CA ARG A 374 -6.07 -12.20 -7.09
C ARG A 374 -5.34 -11.02 -7.70
N PHE A 375 -5.16 -9.97 -6.89
CA PHE A 375 -4.53 -8.72 -7.28
C PHE A 375 -3.86 -8.09 -6.05
N GLU A 376 -2.55 -7.86 -6.12
CA GLU A 376 -1.78 -7.31 -5.00
C GLU A 376 -0.63 -6.42 -5.50
N PRO A 377 -0.82 -5.09 -5.58
CA PRO A 377 0.19 -4.16 -6.08
C PRO A 377 1.57 -4.35 -5.43
N CYS A 378 1.59 -4.49 -4.10
CA CYS A 378 2.78 -4.83 -3.32
C CYS A 378 2.45 -5.91 -2.28
N GLY A 379 1.53 -5.60 -1.37
CA GLY A 379 1.27 -6.39 -0.17
C GLY A 379 2.33 -6.11 0.91
N LEU A 380 1.91 -5.88 2.16
CA LEU A 380 2.81 -5.77 3.31
C LEU A 380 2.73 -7.01 4.21
N THR A 381 1.58 -7.68 4.20
CA THR A 381 1.26 -8.88 5.00
C THR A 381 2.31 -9.98 4.86
N GLN A 382 2.77 -10.27 3.66
CA GLN A 382 3.82 -11.26 3.42
C GLN A 382 5.18 -10.82 3.94
N MET A 383 5.50 -9.52 3.90
CA MET A 383 6.75 -8.97 4.44
C MET A 383 6.76 -9.02 5.97
N TYR A 384 5.62 -8.76 6.63
CA TYR A 384 5.45 -9.01 8.07
C TYR A 384 5.63 -10.49 8.39
N GLY A 385 5.05 -11.38 7.57
CA GLY A 385 5.26 -12.83 7.66
C GLY A 385 6.74 -13.22 7.61
N LEU A 386 7.47 -12.70 6.62
CA LEU A 386 8.91 -12.92 6.49
C LEU A 386 9.65 -12.48 7.76
N ARG A 387 9.39 -11.24 8.21
CA ARG A 387 10.03 -10.63 9.38
C ARG A 387 9.78 -11.40 10.68
N TYR A 388 8.57 -11.91 10.87
CA TYR A 388 8.15 -12.63 12.08
C TYR A 388 8.36 -14.16 11.98
N GLY A 389 8.94 -14.64 10.87
CA GLY A 389 9.14 -16.08 10.66
C GLY A 389 7.82 -16.86 10.56
N THR A 390 6.76 -16.21 10.11
CA THR A 390 5.44 -16.77 9.81
C THR A 390 5.38 -16.93 8.30
N LEU A 391 5.70 -18.13 7.83
CA LEU A 391 6.05 -18.35 6.43
C LEU A 391 4.89 -17.96 5.50
N PRO A 392 5.10 -17.07 4.53
CA PRO A 392 4.03 -16.64 3.66
C PRO A 392 3.67 -17.73 2.64
N LEU A 393 2.38 -18.02 2.52
CA LEU A 393 1.78 -18.74 1.39
C LEU A 393 1.03 -17.71 0.56
N VAL A 394 1.54 -17.42 -0.64
CA VAL A 394 1.06 -16.31 -1.46
C VAL A 394 0.64 -16.75 -2.84
N ALA A 395 -0.33 -16.05 -3.41
CA ALA A 395 -0.56 -16.10 -4.85
C ALA A 395 0.63 -15.47 -5.61
N ALA A 396 0.98 -16.01 -6.77
CA ALA A 396 1.99 -15.42 -7.66
C ALA A 396 1.38 -14.26 -8.47
N THR A 397 1.22 -13.09 -7.85
CA THR A 397 0.77 -11.84 -8.48
C THR A 397 1.40 -10.62 -7.81
N GLY A 398 1.66 -9.58 -8.60
CA GLY A 398 2.24 -8.31 -8.17
C GLY A 398 3.40 -8.47 -7.18
N GLY A 399 3.42 -7.66 -6.13
CA GLY A 399 4.55 -7.66 -5.19
C GLY A 399 4.67 -8.91 -4.32
N LEU A 400 3.65 -9.78 -4.29
CA LEU A 400 3.77 -11.08 -3.63
C LEU A 400 4.79 -11.96 -4.37
N ASN A 401 4.79 -11.89 -5.70
CA ASN A 401 5.73 -12.61 -6.55
C ASN A 401 7.17 -12.09 -6.38
N ASP A 402 7.32 -10.79 -6.15
CA ASP A 402 8.63 -10.14 -6.00
C ASP A 402 9.24 -10.30 -4.60
N THR A 403 8.44 -10.60 -3.58
CA THR A 403 8.89 -10.64 -2.17
C THR A 403 9.07 -12.06 -1.61
N VAL A 404 8.45 -13.08 -2.22
CA VAL A 404 8.46 -14.45 -1.70
C VAL A 404 9.16 -15.41 -2.66
N ILE A 405 10.24 -16.04 -2.19
CA ILE A 405 10.90 -17.13 -2.91
C ILE A 405 10.17 -18.43 -2.60
N GLY A 406 9.30 -18.84 -3.52
CA GLY A 406 8.50 -20.07 -3.39
C GLY A 406 9.36 -21.33 -3.23
N ALA A 407 8.90 -22.27 -2.40
CA ALA A 407 9.56 -23.54 -2.10
C ALA A 407 9.40 -24.57 -3.23
N THR A 408 10.17 -24.43 -4.31
CA THR A 408 10.29 -25.44 -5.37
C THR A 408 11.45 -26.40 -5.06
N PRO A 409 11.56 -27.57 -5.72
CA PRO A 409 12.73 -28.43 -5.56
C PRO A 409 14.06 -27.71 -5.78
N ALA A 410 14.13 -26.80 -6.77
CA ALA A 410 15.33 -26.03 -7.07
C ALA A 410 15.66 -25.01 -5.97
N THR A 411 14.69 -24.22 -5.51
CA THR A 411 14.93 -23.20 -4.48
C THR A 411 15.15 -23.82 -3.09
N LEU A 412 14.59 -25.00 -2.82
CA LEU A 412 14.87 -25.77 -1.62
C LEU A 412 16.30 -26.33 -1.65
N ALA A 413 16.73 -26.92 -2.77
CA ALA A 413 18.09 -27.44 -2.95
C ALA A 413 19.15 -26.34 -2.86
N ALA A 414 18.88 -25.16 -3.46
CA ALA A 414 19.74 -23.99 -3.35
C ALA A 414 19.70 -23.30 -1.96
N GLY A 415 18.79 -23.74 -1.09
CA GLY A 415 18.60 -23.13 0.22
C GLY A 415 18.13 -21.68 0.15
N ALA A 416 17.33 -21.32 -0.84
CA ALA A 416 16.85 -19.95 -1.09
C ALA A 416 15.38 -19.75 -0.68
N ALA A 417 14.57 -20.80 -0.56
CA ALA A 417 13.14 -20.68 -0.31
C ALA A 417 12.80 -19.97 1.03
N THR A 418 11.86 -19.02 0.96
CA THR A 418 11.36 -18.21 2.08
C THR A 418 9.84 -18.32 2.30
N GLY A 419 9.11 -19.00 1.41
CA GLY A 419 7.68 -19.23 1.56
C GLY A 419 7.13 -20.22 0.54
N VAL A 420 5.82 -20.22 0.37
CA VAL A 420 5.11 -21.00 -0.66
C VAL A 420 4.46 -20.01 -1.62
N SER A 421 4.65 -20.19 -2.92
CA SER A 421 3.95 -19.42 -3.95
C SER A 421 3.08 -20.36 -4.77
N PHE A 422 1.92 -19.90 -5.24
CA PHE A 422 1.00 -20.72 -6.03
C PHE A 422 0.36 -19.96 -7.18
N HIS A 423 0.06 -20.71 -8.24
CA HIS A 423 -0.63 -20.29 -9.45
C HIS A 423 -1.27 -21.54 -10.10
N PRO A 424 -2.43 -21.45 -10.78
CA PRO A 424 -3.32 -20.28 -10.90
C PRO A 424 -3.99 -19.91 -9.57
N VAL A 425 -4.52 -18.68 -9.49
CA VAL A 425 -5.20 -18.16 -8.29
C VAL A 425 -6.66 -18.63 -8.27
N ASP A 426 -6.82 -19.93 -8.03
CA ASP A 426 -8.11 -20.59 -7.91
C ASP A 426 -8.16 -21.60 -6.75
N ALA A 427 -9.30 -22.25 -6.56
CA ALA A 427 -9.51 -23.20 -5.47
C ALA A 427 -8.56 -24.41 -5.55
N THR A 428 -8.24 -24.88 -6.76
CA THR A 428 -7.34 -26.02 -6.98
C THR A 428 -5.90 -25.65 -6.65
N GLY A 429 -5.45 -24.48 -7.10
CA GLY A 429 -4.14 -23.91 -6.83
C GLY A 429 -3.92 -23.73 -5.33
N LEU A 430 -4.87 -23.08 -4.64
CA LEU A 430 -4.78 -22.88 -3.18
C LEU A 430 -4.78 -24.21 -2.42
N ALA A 431 -5.65 -25.17 -2.79
CA ALA A 431 -5.68 -26.48 -2.16
C ALA A 431 -4.35 -27.23 -2.33
N GLY A 432 -3.71 -27.14 -3.50
CA GLY A 432 -2.38 -27.67 -3.74
C GLY A 432 -1.31 -27.02 -2.86
N ALA A 433 -1.36 -25.69 -2.73
CA ALA A 433 -0.45 -24.92 -1.88
C ALA A 433 -0.60 -25.27 -0.40
N LEU A 434 -1.82 -25.43 0.10
CA LEU A 434 -2.10 -25.82 1.49
C LEU A 434 -1.59 -27.24 1.79
N ARG A 435 -1.75 -28.20 0.88
CA ARG A 435 -1.14 -29.54 1.01
C ARG A 435 0.38 -29.46 1.04
N HIS A 436 0.97 -28.59 0.22
CA HIS A 436 2.42 -28.37 0.23
C HIS A 436 2.89 -27.80 1.57
N LEU A 437 2.17 -26.80 2.10
CA LEU A 437 2.44 -26.21 3.40
C LEU A 437 2.44 -27.26 4.52
N LEU A 438 1.46 -28.17 4.53
CA LEU A 438 1.40 -29.29 5.48
C LEU A 438 2.64 -30.19 5.38
N ARG A 439 3.07 -30.56 4.17
CA ARG A 439 4.28 -31.39 3.95
C ARG A 439 5.55 -30.69 4.43
N LEU A 440 5.69 -29.39 4.12
CA LEU A 440 6.83 -28.59 4.58
C LEU A 440 6.84 -28.49 6.10
N TYR A 441 5.68 -28.27 6.72
CA TYR A 441 5.57 -28.19 8.17
C TYR A 441 5.91 -29.52 8.85
N ALA A 442 5.59 -30.67 8.24
CA ALA A 442 6.00 -31.98 8.73
C ALA A 442 7.53 -32.19 8.67
N ASP A 443 8.20 -31.68 7.63
CA ASP A 443 9.67 -31.62 7.57
C ASP A 443 10.21 -30.42 8.38
N ARG A 444 10.27 -30.61 9.71
CA ARG A 444 10.75 -29.58 10.64
C ARG A 444 12.14 -29.04 10.33
N LYS A 445 13.02 -29.84 9.72
CA LYS A 445 14.37 -29.41 9.38
C LYS A 445 14.31 -28.35 8.28
N THR A 446 13.58 -28.65 7.20
CA THR A 446 13.39 -27.72 6.09
C THR A 446 12.58 -26.49 6.52
N TRP A 447 11.48 -26.69 7.26
CA TRP A 447 10.65 -25.61 7.79
C TRP A 447 11.45 -24.60 8.62
N ASN A 448 12.21 -25.08 9.60
CA ASN A 448 13.01 -24.21 10.47
C ASN A 448 14.17 -23.53 9.71
N ALA A 449 14.66 -24.12 8.62
CA ALA A 449 15.62 -23.46 7.74
C ALA A 449 14.96 -22.33 6.93
N MET A 450 13.74 -22.54 6.43
CA MET A 450 12.96 -21.51 5.74
C MET A 450 12.62 -20.34 6.66
N ILE A 451 12.16 -20.58 7.89
CA ILE A 451 11.89 -19.51 8.88
C ILE A 451 13.10 -18.60 9.06
N ARG A 452 14.27 -19.20 9.30
CA ARG A 452 15.50 -18.44 9.52
C ARG A 452 15.91 -17.62 8.29
N ARG A 453 15.63 -18.10 7.08
CA ARG A 453 15.88 -17.34 5.84
C ARG A 453 14.90 -16.21 5.69
N ALA A 454 13.62 -16.48 5.89
CA ALA A 454 12.54 -15.49 5.84
C ALA A 454 12.82 -14.31 6.80
N MET A 455 13.21 -14.60 8.05
CA MET A 455 13.55 -13.56 9.04
C MET A 455 14.83 -12.77 8.71
N ARG A 456 15.67 -13.28 7.81
CA ARG A 456 16.88 -12.58 7.31
C ARG A 456 16.63 -11.82 6.02
N SER A 457 15.46 -11.94 5.40
CA SER A 457 15.11 -11.14 4.24
C SER A 457 15.13 -9.67 4.63
N ASP A 458 15.82 -8.84 3.85
CA ASP A 458 15.74 -7.40 3.98
C ASP A 458 14.39 -6.94 3.44
N VAL A 459 13.50 -6.59 4.37
CA VAL A 459 12.17 -6.04 4.10
C VAL A 459 12.11 -4.55 4.45
N SER A 460 13.26 -3.93 4.72
CA SER A 460 13.36 -2.55 5.18
C SER A 460 13.10 -1.55 4.04
N TRP A 461 12.93 -0.28 4.40
CA TRP A 461 12.87 0.81 3.43
C TRP A 461 14.22 1.17 2.79
N VAL A 462 15.34 0.58 3.20
CA VAL A 462 16.68 0.95 2.73
C VAL A 462 16.82 0.73 1.21
N GLY A 463 16.47 -0.47 0.74
CA GLY A 463 16.51 -0.80 -0.69
C GLY A 463 15.58 0.09 -1.53
N PRO A 464 14.28 0.15 -1.23
CA PRO A 464 13.34 1.03 -1.91
C PRO A 464 13.73 2.51 -1.93
N ALA A 465 14.20 3.05 -0.81
CA ALA A 465 14.60 4.45 -0.72
C ALA A 465 15.75 4.80 -1.66
N ARG A 466 16.73 3.88 -1.82
CA ARG A 466 17.81 4.05 -2.78
C ARG A 466 17.29 4.13 -4.21
N GLN A 467 16.35 3.26 -4.60
CA GLN A 467 15.76 3.27 -5.93
C GLN A 467 14.99 4.57 -6.21
N TYR A 468 14.17 5.04 -5.25
CA TYR A 468 13.53 6.35 -5.36
C TYR A 468 14.55 7.49 -5.49
N ALA A 469 15.62 7.46 -4.69
CA ALA A 469 16.67 8.47 -4.75
C ALA A 469 17.43 8.48 -6.08
N GLU A 470 17.65 7.31 -6.70
CA GLU A 470 18.23 7.19 -8.04
C GLU A 470 17.34 7.82 -9.11
N ILE A 471 16.02 7.56 -9.06
CA ILE A 471 15.05 8.22 -9.95
C ILE A 471 15.11 9.73 -9.77
N TYR A 472 15.03 10.22 -8.53
CA TYR A 472 15.08 11.67 -8.29
C TYR A 472 16.37 12.30 -8.81
N ARG A 473 17.54 11.65 -8.59
CA ARG A 473 18.82 12.14 -9.11
C ARG A 473 18.83 12.22 -10.64
N SER A 474 18.24 11.23 -11.31
CA SER A 474 18.17 11.20 -12.79
C SER A 474 17.31 12.30 -13.39
N LEU A 475 16.40 12.88 -12.61
CA LEU A 475 15.48 13.94 -13.02
C LEU A 475 15.95 15.34 -12.63
N SER A 476 16.76 15.46 -11.58
CA SER A 476 17.24 16.76 -11.07
C SER A 476 18.54 17.26 -11.71
N THR A 477 19.17 16.46 -12.57
CA THR A 477 20.28 16.87 -13.46
C THR A 477 19.74 17.38 -14.78
#